data_AF-M7MHG6-F1
#
_entry.id   AF-M7MHG6-F1
#
_cell.length_a   1.000
_cell.length_b   1.000
_cell.length_c   1.000
_cell.angle_alpha   90.00
_cell.angle_beta   90.00
_cell.angle_gamma   90.00
#
_symmetry.space_group_name_H-M   'P 1'
#
loop_
_entity.id
_entity.type
_entity.pdbx_description
1 polymer ?
#
loop_
_entity_poly.entity_id
_entity_poly.type
_entity_poly.pdbx_seq_one_letter_code
_entity_poly.pdbx_strand_id
1 'polypeptide(L)'
;MKRLAFILCVFCFLSKLVAQEQKAPSPILFIYDASGSMWGQLEGKTKKDIASEVLATTVSSLPENQNIGLMAYGHREKGDCNDIELLVNLNNSSKTSITNSVSKINALGKTPLARSAAQAINSLKESGTKATIILITDGIESCDGNICDVVAKAKADGIDFKLHIVGFGLKEAETEQLKCAADAGGGNYYNAADASGLGEGLIEATTLTVDKPEGNFSIYASKNGEPVDAWIVAKKTGTNEAIDGSRTYRDSGWVYLPPGKYDIAIKPLEGTDIPGTSITVEMKEGDIKHENISFDGGTLAVTTTNNDEGWDTMVKMLDINSGKVVAQTRTYGEPKTMEVPAGYYKITFQALAMKGVDTYFEIDNIEITSNSTTPITHNFETGIAMIGVQTSNGELIDATVNFTEINSKTWVVGSRTYTSTNNNPREFLLNPGTYSVEVVTLGAHKGNSETFIIEVKQGETVTKILSF
;
A
#
# COMPACT_ATOMS: atom_id res chain seq x y z
N MET A 1 -1.26 10.69 -84.69
CA MET A 1 -1.90 11.68 -83.81
C MET A 1 -2.07 11.09 -82.42
N LYS A 2 -1.46 11.75 -81.42
CA LYS A 2 -1.80 11.83 -79.99
C LYS A 2 -1.92 10.51 -79.17
N ARG A 3 -0.95 10.27 -78.27
CA ARG A 3 -1.03 10.38 -76.78
C ARG A 3 -1.70 9.13 -76.16
N LEU A 4 -1.10 8.39 -75.23
CA LEU A 4 -0.61 8.87 -73.94
C LEU A 4 0.35 7.82 -73.32
N ALA A 5 1.49 8.29 -72.81
CA ALA A 5 2.46 7.51 -72.06
C ALA A 5 1.98 7.27 -70.62
N PHE A 6 2.18 6.06 -70.09
CA PHE A 6 2.15 5.82 -68.65
C PHE A 6 3.53 5.31 -68.23
N ILE A 7 4.30 6.20 -67.61
CA ILE A 7 5.58 5.93 -66.97
C ILE A 7 5.25 5.30 -65.61
N LEU A 8 5.53 4.00 -65.47
CA LEU A 8 5.53 3.33 -64.17
C LEU A 8 6.91 3.54 -63.54
N CYS A 9 7.08 4.67 -62.84
CA CYS A 9 8.29 4.96 -62.08
C CYS A 9 8.36 4.04 -60.86
N VAL A 10 9.33 3.13 -60.90
CA VAL A 10 9.86 2.37 -59.77
C VAL A 10 10.34 3.34 -58.70
N PHE A 11 9.65 3.37 -57.56
CA PHE A 11 10.13 4.01 -56.33
C PHE A 11 10.14 2.94 -55.22
N CYS A 12 11.15 2.05 -55.28
CA CYS A 12 11.51 1.22 -54.14
C CYS A 12 12.21 2.10 -53.11
N PHE A 13 11.44 2.77 -52.25
CA PHE A 13 11.94 3.26 -50.97
C PHE A 13 12.28 2.03 -50.10
N LEU A 14 13.53 1.58 -50.15
CA LEU A 14 14.09 0.72 -49.12
C LEU A 14 14.10 1.50 -47.81
N SER A 15 13.02 1.35 -47.04
CA SER A 15 13.00 1.71 -45.64
C SER A 15 13.96 0.76 -44.93
N LYS A 16 15.20 1.18 -44.70
CA LYS A 16 16.05 0.52 -43.71
C LYS A 16 15.38 0.78 -42.35
N LEU A 17 14.55 -0.17 -41.92
CA LEU A 17 14.26 -0.35 -40.51
C LEU A 17 15.62 -0.55 -39.83
N VAL A 18 16.12 0.52 -39.21
CA VAL A 18 17.07 0.38 -38.12
C VAL A 18 16.27 -0.30 -37.02
N ALA A 19 16.32 -1.62 -36.99
CA ALA A 19 15.96 -2.36 -35.79
C ALA A 19 16.92 -1.84 -34.71
N GLN A 20 16.38 -1.06 -33.77
CA GLN A 20 17.11 -0.67 -32.58
C GLN A 20 17.35 -1.98 -31.83
N GLU A 21 18.56 -2.53 -31.97
CA GLU A 21 18.98 -3.76 -31.30
C GLU A 21 18.90 -3.48 -29.80
N GLN A 22 17.81 -3.92 -29.17
CA GLN A 22 17.60 -3.76 -27.74
C GLN A 22 18.63 -4.65 -27.05
N LYS A 23 19.76 -4.04 -26.66
CA LYS A 23 20.86 -4.72 -25.98
C LYS A 23 20.28 -5.49 -24.79
N ALA A 24 20.47 -6.80 -24.80
CA ALA A 24 19.96 -7.66 -23.73
C ALA A 24 20.51 -7.16 -22.37
N PRO A 25 19.68 -7.16 -21.31
CA PRO A 25 20.15 -6.85 -19.96
C PRO A 25 21.31 -7.76 -19.55
N SER A 26 22.19 -7.25 -18.70
CA SER A 26 23.24 -8.05 -18.06
C SER A 26 22.61 -9.18 -17.25
N PRO A 27 23.25 -10.37 -17.21
CA PRO A 27 22.70 -11.52 -16.52
C PRO A 27 22.59 -11.32 -15.01
N ILE A 28 21.68 -12.08 -14.39
CA ILE A 28 21.52 -12.17 -12.94
C ILE A 28 21.99 -13.56 -12.48
N LEU A 29 22.92 -13.61 -11.52
CA LEU A 29 23.37 -14.85 -10.87
C LEU A 29 22.75 -14.96 -9.48
N PHE A 30 21.88 -15.93 -9.27
CA PHE A 30 21.41 -16.28 -7.92
C PHE A 30 22.42 -17.20 -7.23
N ILE A 31 22.74 -16.91 -5.98
CA ILE A 31 23.46 -17.83 -5.08
C ILE A 31 22.47 -18.26 -4.00
N TYR A 32 22.15 -19.55 -3.96
CA TYR A 32 21.14 -20.13 -3.09
C TYR A 32 21.78 -20.88 -1.92
N ASP A 33 21.41 -20.49 -0.71
CA ASP A 33 21.76 -21.20 0.53
C ASP A 33 20.99 -22.51 0.66
N ALA A 34 21.71 -23.63 0.63
CA ALA A 34 21.19 -24.94 0.99
C ALA A 34 21.95 -25.53 2.17
N SER A 35 22.40 -24.69 3.10
CA SER A 35 22.97 -25.15 4.35
C SER A 35 21.92 -25.80 5.25
N GLY A 36 22.37 -26.58 6.23
CA GLY A 36 21.45 -27.32 7.12
C GLY A 36 20.45 -26.45 7.91
N SER A 37 20.74 -25.16 8.13
CA SER A 37 19.82 -24.22 8.83
C SER A 37 18.52 -23.98 8.06
N MET A 38 18.52 -24.16 6.75
CA MET A 38 17.33 -24.02 5.89
C MET A 38 16.23 -25.06 6.16
N TRP A 39 16.49 -26.09 6.98
CA TRP A 39 15.45 -26.97 7.53
C TRP A 39 14.62 -26.34 8.66
N GLY A 40 15.07 -25.20 9.19
CA GLY A 40 14.34 -24.42 10.17
C GLY A 40 12.92 -24.11 9.69
N GLN A 41 11.97 -24.07 10.62
CA GLN A 41 10.57 -23.80 10.32
C GLN A 41 10.30 -22.30 10.41
N LEU A 42 9.52 -21.79 9.46
CA LEU A 42 8.97 -20.45 9.46
C LEU A 42 7.56 -20.54 8.88
N GLU A 43 6.57 -19.93 9.55
CA GLU A 43 5.17 -19.95 9.09
C GLU A 43 4.60 -21.36 8.78
N GLY A 44 5.10 -22.39 9.48
CA GLY A 44 4.66 -23.79 9.31
C GLY A 44 5.21 -24.50 8.06
N LYS A 45 6.15 -23.89 7.33
CA LYS A 45 6.94 -24.51 6.26
C LYS A 45 8.43 -24.48 6.58
N THR A 46 9.23 -25.29 5.88
CA THR A 46 10.69 -25.14 5.97
C THR A 46 11.13 -23.86 5.27
N LYS A 47 12.19 -23.22 5.77
CA LYS A 47 12.81 -22.06 5.11
C LYS A 47 13.22 -22.40 3.67
N LYS A 48 13.76 -23.60 3.44
CA LYS A 48 14.06 -24.12 2.09
C LYS A 48 12.84 -24.06 1.17
N ASP A 49 11.70 -24.57 1.60
CA ASP A 49 10.49 -24.62 0.77
C ASP A 49 10.01 -23.20 0.44
N ILE A 50 9.98 -22.31 1.44
CA ILE A 50 9.61 -20.90 1.24
C ILE A 50 10.56 -20.23 0.25
N ALA A 51 11.87 -20.33 0.46
CA ALA A 51 12.85 -19.69 -0.40
C ALA A 51 12.82 -20.25 -1.83
N SER A 52 12.54 -21.55 -1.98
CA SER A 52 12.38 -22.19 -3.28
C SER A 52 11.15 -21.69 -4.02
N GLU A 53 10.00 -21.60 -3.34
CA GLU A 53 8.74 -21.09 -3.89
C GLU A 53 8.90 -19.62 -4.32
N VAL A 54 9.43 -18.76 -3.42
CA VAL A 54 9.59 -17.33 -3.69
C VAL A 54 10.57 -17.10 -4.83
N LEU A 55 11.74 -17.76 -4.85
CA LEU A 55 12.70 -17.62 -5.94
C LEU A 55 12.09 -18.05 -7.28
N ALA A 56 11.32 -19.14 -7.31
CA ALA A 56 10.63 -19.59 -8.51
C ALA A 56 9.63 -18.56 -9.03
N THR A 57 8.86 -17.93 -8.13
CA THR A 57 7.93 -16.84 -8.47
C THR A 57 8.67 -15.61 -8.99
N THR A 58 9.75 -15.16 -8.32
CA THR A 58 10.57 -14.02 -8.77
C THR A 58 11.13 -14.27 -10.16
N VAL A 59 11.79 -15.40 -10.39
CA VAL A 59 12.37 -15.75 -11.69
C VAL A 59 11.32 -15.80 -12.79
N SER A 60 10.12 -16.31 -12.48
CA SER A 60 9.01 -16.36 -13.43
C SER A 60 8.55 -14.97 -13.87
N SER A 61 8.63 -13.97 -12.97
CA SER A 61 8.23 -12.58 -13.21
C SER A 61 9.23 -11.74 -14.03
N LEU A 62 10.49 -12.19 -14.17
CA LEU A 62 11.50 -11.44 -14.91
C LEU A 62 11.17 -11.31 -16.42
N PRO A 63 11.73 -10.34 -17.14
CA PRO A 63 11.59 -10.26 -18.59
C PRO A 63 12.06 -11.53 -19.32
N GLU A 64 11.45 -11.88 -20.46
CA GLU A 64 11.79 -13.10 -21.22
C GLU A 64 13.25 -13.10 -21.73
N ASN A 65 13.81 -11.93 -22.01
CA ASN A 65 15.19 -11.75 -22.47
C ASN A 65 16.21 -11.63 -21.32
N GLN A 66 15.80 -11.79 -20.06
CA GLN A 66 16.70 -11.75 -18.92
C GLN A 66 17.45 -13.08 -18.79
N ASN A 67 18.77 -13.03 -18.98
CA ASN A 67 19.63 -14.17 -18.70
C ASN A 67 19.81 -14.36 -17.19
N ILE A 68 19.72 -15.62 -16.74
CA ILE A 68 19.72 -16.00 -15.33
C ILE A 68 20.56 -17.26 -15.07
N GLY A 69 21.45 -17.18 -14.09
CA GLY A 69 22.24 -18.30 -13.57
C GLY A 69 21.82 -18.68 -12.14
N LEU A 70 22.20 -19.88 -11.73
CA LEU A 70 21.99 -20.39 -10.37
C LEU A 70 23.23 -21.12 -9.89
N MET A 71 23.77 -20.66 -8.77
CA MET A 71 24.75 -21.34 -7.95
C MET A 71 24.09 -21.75 -6.63
N ALA A 72 24.46 -22.90 -6.09
CA ALA A 72 24.02 -23.33 -4.76
C ALA A 72 25.23 -23.80 -3.94
N TYR A 73 25.13 -23.70 -2.62
CA TYR A 73 26.11 -24.28 -1.71
C TYR A 73 25.45 -25.14 -0.63
N GLY A 74 26.21 -26.11 -0.11
CA GLY A 74 25.77 -27.02 0.95
C GLY A 74 24.69 -28.01 0.53
N HIS A 75 24.47 -28.23 -0.77
CA HIS A 75 23.33 -29.03 -1.24
C HIS A 75 23.59 -30.53 -1.46
N ARG A 76 24.84 -31.00 -1.32
CA ARG A 76 25.27 -32.38 -1.64
C ARG A 76 25.95 -33.07 -0.47
N GLU A 77 26.86 -32.39 0.22
CA GLU A 77 27.73 -33.00 1.22
C GLU A 77 27.66 -32.30 2.59
N LYS A 78 27.39 -33.09 3.63
CA LYS A 78 27.32 -32.57 5.00
C LYS A 78 28.73 -32.23 5.50
N GLY A 79 28.93 -30.99 5.91
CA GLY A 79 30.17 -30.55 6.55
C GLY A 79 31.28 -30.12 5.57
N ASP A 80 31.09 -30.27 4.26
CA ASP A 80 32.08 -29.82 3.27
C ASP A 80 31.90 -28.33 2.96
N CYS A 81 32.97 -27.56 3.17
CA CYS A 81 33.03 -26.15 2.84
C CYS A 81 33.35 -25.87 1.37
N ASN A 82 33.62 -26.91 0.58
CA ASN A 82 33.82 -26.82 -0.87
C ASN A 82 32.56 -27.26 -1.66
N ASP A 83 31.47 -27.59 -0.96
CA ASP A 83 30.22 -27.98 -1.59
C ASP A 83 29.52 -26.78 -2.20
N ILE A 84 30.01 -26.35 -3.37
CA ILE A 84 29.52 -25.22 -4.15
C ILE A 84 29.40 -25.68 -5.60
N GLU A 85 28.24 -25.47 -6.21
CA GLU A 85 27.95 -25.90 -7.57
C GLU A 85 27.26 -24.81 -8.38
N LEU A 86 27.75 -24.57 -9.59
CA LEU A 86 27.03 -23.80 -10.60
C LEU A 86 26.04 -24.73 -11.31
N LEU A 87 24.79 -24.71 -10.88
CA LEU A 87 23.70 -25.55 -11.40
C LEU A 87 23.21 -25.08 -12.76
N VAL A 88 23.17 -23.76 -12.96
CA VAL A 88 22.72 -23.14 -14.21
C VAL A 88 23.67 -22.00 -14.57
N ASN A 89 24.21 -22.05 -15.79
CA ASN A 89 25.15 -21.05 -16.30
C ASN A 89 24.46 -19.72 -16.62
N LEU A 90 25.20 -18.61 -16.56
CA LEU A 90 24.72 -17.24 -16.78
C LEU A 90 24.19 -16.95 -18.18
N ASN A 91 24.51 -17.79 -19.19
CA ASN A 91 23.97 -17.65 -20.54
C ASN A 91 22.56 -18.27 -20.70
N ASN A 92 21.97 -18.79 -19.63
CA ASN A 92 20.66 -19.41 -19.66
C ASN A 92 19.53 -18.38 -19.66
N SER A 93 18.63 -18.47 -20.64
CA SER A 93 17.37 -17.70 -20.68
C SER A 93 16.15 -18.51 -20.22
N SER A 94 16.31 -19.81 -19.94
CA SER A 94 15.21 -20.68 -19.53
C SER A 94 14.94 -20.54 -18.03
N LYS A 95 13.83 -19.86 -17.71
CA LYS A 95 13.27 -19.78 -16.35
C LYS A 95 12.98 -21.16 -15.74
N THR A 96 12.48 -22.08 -16.57
CA THR A 96 12.17 -23.45 -16.16
C THR A 96 13.41 -24.23 -15.73
N SER A 97 14.59 -23.94 -16.28
CA SER A 97 15.84 -24.58 -15.87
C SER A 97 16.20 -24.24 -14.42
N ILE A 98 15.95 -23.00 -14.00
CA ILE A 98 16.20 -22.54 -12.64
C ILE A 98 15.20 -23.21 -11.68
N THR A 99 13.90 -23.15 -11.96
CA THR A 99 12.87 -23.73 -11.09
C THR A 99 13.03 -25.25 -10.92
N ASN A 100 13.40 -25.96 -11.99
CA ASN A 100 13.71 -27.39 -11.93
C ASN A 100 14.99 -27.71 -11.14
N SER A 101 15.97 -26.79 -11.12
CA SER A 101 17.20 -26.98 -10.36
C SER A 101 16.95 -26.75 -8.87
N VAL A 102 16.27 -25.64 -8.53
CA VAL A 102 15.93 -25.28 -7.15
C VAL A 102 15.09 -26.38 -6.47
N SER A 103 14.09 -26.94 -7.16
CA SER A 103 13.25 -28.02 -6.60
C SER A 103 14.00 -29.31 -6.26
N LYS A 104 15.21 -29.52 -6.80
CA LYS A 104 16.06 -30.69 -6.54
C LYS A 104 17.11 -30.46 -5.44
N ILE A 105 17.33 -29.20 -5.04
CA ILE A 105 18.29 -28.84 -3.99
C ILE A 105 17.83 -29.46 -2.67
N ASN A 106 18.74 -29.99 -1.87
CA ASN A 106 18.47 -30.43 -0.49
C ASN A 106 19.34 -29.64 0.48
N ALA A 107 18.79 -29.26 1.62
CA ALA A 107 19.54 -28.50 2.62
C ALA A 107 20.39 -29.44 3.48
N LEU A 108 21.72 -29.47 3.36
CA LEU A 108 22.56 -30.50 4.02
C LEU A 108 23.85 -29.98 4.67
N GLY A 109 24.47 -28.99 4.05
CA GLY A 109 25.89 -28.66 4.23
C GLY A 109 26.13 -27.44 5.11
N LYS A 110 27.34 -26.89 4.94
CA LYS A 110 27.81 -25.67 5.60
C LYS A 110 27.42 -24.42 4.80
N THR A 111 27.79 -23.25 5.31
CA THR A 111 27.47 -21.92 4.74
C THR A 111 28.76 -21.21 4.28
N PRO A 112 29.42 -21.65 3.19
CA PRO A 112 30.70 -21.11 2.71
C PRO A 112 30.55 -19.81 1.89
N LEU A 113 29.96 -18.76 2.48
CA LEU A 113 29.59 -17.51 1.81
C LEU A 113 30.73 -16.88 0.99
N ALA A 114 31.90 -16.73 1.60
CA ALA A 114 33.07 -16.10 0.98
C ALA A 114 33.57 -16.91 -0.23
N ARG A 115 33.56 -18.24 -0.13
CA ARG A 115 34.00 -19.12 -1.24
C ARG A 115 32.99 -19.12 -2.37
N SER A 116 31.69 -19.13 -2.07
CA SER A 116 30.63 -19.05 -3.07
C SER A 116 30.67 -17.72 -3.82
N ALA A 117 30.82 -16.60 -3.11
CA ALA A 117 31.00 -15.29 -3.73
C ALA A 117 32.27 -15.25 -4.59
N ALA A 118 33.40 -15.78 -4.11
CA ALA A 118 34.64 -15.85 -4.89
C ALA A 118 34.47 -16.66 -6.17
N GLN A 119 33.82 -17.82 -6.11
CA GLN A 119 33.58 -18.66 -7.29
C GLN A 119 32.66 -17.98 -8.31
N ALA A 120 31.59 -17.32 -7.85
CA ALA A 120 30.71 -16.53 -8.69
C ALA A 120 31.47 -15.40 -9.40
N ILE A 121 32.21 -14.59 -8.63
CA ILE A 121 33.02 -13.47 -9.14
C ILE A 121 34.10 -13.94 -10.11
N ASN A 122 34.78 -15.04 -9.81
CA ASN A 122 35.80 -15.60 -10.70
C ASN A 122 35.20 -16.05 -12.04
N SER A 123 34.00 -16.64 -12.03
CA SER A 123 33.29 -16.98 -13.26
C SER A 123 32.96 -15.76 -14.12
N LEU A 124 32.59 -14.63 -13.49
CA LEU A 124 32.40 -13.35 -14.18
C LEU A 124 33.72 -12.81 -14.78
N LYS A 125 34.80 -12.88 -14.00
CA LYS A 125 36.14 -12.46 -14.44
C LYS A 125 36.63 -13.27 -15.65
N GLU A 126 36.49 -14.59 -15.61
CA GLU A 126 36.91 -15.49 -16.68
C GLU A 126 36.11 -15.26 -17.97
N SER A 127 34.81 -14.98 -17.83
CA SER A 127 33.93 -14.71 -18.97
C SER A 127 33.98 -13.26 -19.48
N GLY A 128 34.56 -12.34 -18.71
CA GLY A 128 34.50 -10.90 -18.97
C GLY A 128 33.07 -10.33 -18.92
N THR A 129 32.14 -11.04 -18.28
CA THR A 129 30.72 -10.70 -18.25
C THR A 129 30.41 -9.87 -17.01
N LYS A 130 29.80 -8.70 -17.19
CA LYS A 130 29.19 -7.97 -16.08
C LYS A 130 27.88 -8.60 -15.65
N ALA A 131 27.59 -8.64 -14.35
CA ALA A 131 26.38 -9.29 -13.85
C ALA A 131 25.89 -8.72 -12.52
N THR A 132 24.63 -8.99 -12.20
CA THR A 132 24.08 -8.78 -10.86
C THR A 132 24.10 -10.11 -10.12
N ILE A 133 24.74 -10.17 -8.97
CA ILE A 133 24.74 -11.33 -8.07
C ILE A 133 23.70 -11.08 -6.99
N ILE A 134 22.83 -12.06 -6.74
CA ILE A 134 21.83 -12.02 -5.68
C ILE A 134 22.04 -13.24 -4.79
N LEU A 135 22.55 -13.02 -3.59
CA LEU A 135 22.77 -14.05 -2.59
C LEU A 135 21.55 -14.15 -1.65
N ILE A 136 20.96 -15.33 -1.55
CA ILE A 136 19.89 -15.65 -0.59
C ILE A 136 20.52 -16.50 0.50
N THR A 137 20.43 -16.08 1.76
CA THR A 137 21.02 -16.84 2.88
C THR A 137 20.23 -16.72 4.16
N ASP A 138 20.17 -17.80 4.95
CA ASP A 138 19.52 -17.83 6.26
C ASP A 138 20.51 -17.93 7.43
N GLY A 139 21.80 -17.85 7.12
CA GLY A 139 22.89 -18.06 8.06
C GLY A 139 24.07 -17.12 7.85
N ILE A 140 25.03 -17.21 8.78
CA ILE A 140 26.33 -16.55 8.69
C ILE A 140 27.40 -17.54 8.21
N GLU A 141 28.54 -17.00 7.80
CA GLU A 141 29.70 -17.78 7.36
C GLU A 141 30.08 -18.84 8.41
N SER A 142 30.28 -20.08 7.96
CA SER A 142 30.65 -21.21 8.84
C SER A 142 31.87 -22.01 8.35
N CYS A 143 32.61 -21.45 7.40
CA CYS A 143 33.77 -22.05 6.73
C CYS A 143 35.02 -21.15 6.73
N ASP A 144 35.16 -20.33 7.78
CA ASP A 144 36.31 -19.48 8.08
C ASP A 144 36.63 -18.44 6.97
N GLY A 145 35.59 -17.97 6.28
CA GLY A 145 35.68 -16.97 5.22
C GLY A 145 35.40 -15.53 5.68
N ASN A 146 35.76 -14.55 4.85
CA ASN A 146 35.21 -13.19 4.95
C ASN A 146 34.67 -12.72 3.60
N ILE A 147 33.34 -12.74 3.45
CA ILE A 147 32.68 -12.35 2.21
C ILE A 147 32.90 -10.86 1.89
N CYS A 148 32.96 -9.98 2.89
CA CYS A 148 33.19 -8.56 2.64
C CYS A 148 34.58 -8.31 2.03
N ASP A 149 35.62 -8.96 2.57
CA ASP A 149 36.99 -8.84 2.02
C ASP A 149 37.08 -9.36 0.59
N VAL A 150 36.41 -10.50 0.29
CA VAL A 150 36.36 -11.09 -1.05
C VAL A 150 35.72 -10.12 -2.05
N VAL A 151 34.58 -9.54 -1.68
CA VAL A 151 33.81 -8.63 -2.55
C VAL A 151 34.55 -7.30 -2.74
N ALA A 152 35.06 -6.70 -1.66
CA ALA A 152 35.82 -5.47 -1.72
C ALA A 152 37.08 -5.62 -2.59
N LYS A 153 37.81 -6.74 -2.44
CA LYS A 153 38.96 -7.05 -3.27
C LYS A 153 38.57 -7.19 -4.74
N ALA A 154 37.49 -7.90 -5.05
CA ALA A 154 37.03 -8.08 -6.41
C ALA A 154 36.67 -6.76 -7.11
N LYS A 155 36.03 -5.83 -6.38
CA LYS A 155 35.68 -4.50 -6.89
C LYS A 155 36.94 -3.65 -7.09
N ALA A 156 37.91 -3.72 -6.18
CA ALA A 156 39.22 -3.08 -6.35
C ALA A 156 40.03 -3.63 -7.54
N ASP A 157 39.87 -4.93 -7.84
CA ASP A 157 40.47 -5.59 -9.01
C ASP A 157 39.72 -5.24 -10.33
N GLY A 158 38.69 -4.38 -10.28
CA GLY A 158 37.99 -3.83 -11.45
C GLY A 158 36.93 -4.76 -12.05
N ILE A 159 36.47 -5.77 -11.29
CA ILE A 159 35.43 -6.69 -11.77
C ILE A 159 34.07 -5.99 -11.68
N ASP A 160 33.37 -5.92 -12.82
CA ASP A 160 32.10 -5.21 -12.95
C ASP A 160 30.91 -6.11 -12.55
N PHE A 161 30.51 -6.03 -11.29
CA PHE A 161 29.31 -6.69 -10.79
C PHE A 161 28.64 -5.84 -9.73
N LYS A 162 27.36 -6.14 -9.49
CA LYS A 162 26.61 -5.66 -8.33
C LYS A 162 26.25 -6.86 -7.44
N LEU A 163 26.37 -6.73 -6.12
CA LEU A 163 25.99 -7.80 -5.18
C LEU A 163 24.87 -7.34 -4.26
N HIS A 164 23.71 -7.97 -4.39
CA HIS A 164 22.62 -7.90 -3.42
C HIS A 164 22.64 -9.13 -2.50
N ILE A 165 22.25 -8.93 -1.25
CA ILE A 165 22.10 -10.02 -0.28
C ILE A 165 20.71 -9.94 0.35
N VAL A 166 19.95 -11.03 0.29
CA VAL A 166 18.67 -11.17 0.98
C VAL A 166 18.86 -12.15 2.14
N GLY A 167 18.89 -11.61 3.35
CA GLY A 167 19.01 -12.37 4.59
C GLY A 167 17.64 -12.87 5.05
N PHE A 168 17.44 -14.18 5.15
CA PHE A 168 16.14 -14.80 5.38
C PHE A 168 16.01 -15.41 6.79
N GLY A 169 15.21 -14.77 7.65
CA GLY A 169 15.01 -15.20 9.02
C GLY A 169 16.27 -15.09 9.88
N LEU A 170 17.11 -14.08 9.62
CA LEU A 170 18.31 -13.74 10.39
C LEU A 170 18.02 -12.71 11.48
N LYS A 171 18.78 -12.75 12.57
CA LYS A 171 18.73 -11.72 13.62
C LYS A 171 19.65 -10.57 13.27
N GLU A 172 19.27 -9.34 13.64
CA GLU A 172 19.99 -8.12 13.25
C GLU A 172 21.49 -8.13 13.62
N ALA A 173 21.84 -8.63 14.81
CA ALA A 173 23.22 -8.71 15.29
C ALA A 173 24.13 -9.65 14.47
N GLU A 174 23.56 -10.48 13.59
CA GLU A 174 24.29 -11.46 12.78
C GLU A 174 24.51 -10.96 11.33
N THR A 175 24.16 -9.70 11.02
CA THR A 175 24.06 -9.21 9.63
C THR A 175 25.17 -8.26 9.18
N GLU A 176 26.05 -7.81 10.07
CA GLU A 176 27.06 -6.76 9.78
C GLU A 176 27.97 -7.13 8.60
N GLN A 177 28.46 -8.36 8.56
CA GLN A 177 29.33 -8.84 7.48
C GLN A 177 28.61 -8.91 6.13
N LEU A 178 27.32 -9.24 6.13
CA LEU A 178 26.49 -9.28 4.93
C LEU A 178 26.21 -7.86 4.42
N LYS A 179 25.88 -6.93 5.30
CA LYS A 179 25.73 -5.50 4.96
C LYS A 179 27.02 -4.97 4.33
N CYS A 180 28.16 -5.19 4.97
CA CYS A 180 29.48 -4.83 4.45
C CYS A 180 29.72 -5.38 3.04
N ALA A 181 29.40 -6.65 2.79
CA ALA A 181 29.60 -7.27 1.48
C ALA A 181 28.66 -6.70 0.41
N ALA A 182 27.39 -6.46 0.73
CA ALA A 182 26.45 -5.84 -0.20
C ALA A 182 26.91 -4.43 -0.57
N ASP A 183 27.28 -3.62 0.42
CA ASP A 183 27.78 -2.25 0.24
C ASP A 183 29.07 -2.24 -0.60
N ALA A 184 30.04 -3.09 -0.27
CA ALA A 184 31.27 -3.23 -1.04
C ALA A 184 30.99 -3.63 -2.50
N GLY A 185 29.98 -4.47 -2.72
CA GLY A 185 29.51 -4.88 -4.04
C GLY A 185 28.70 -3.81 -4.79
N GLY A 186 28.38 -2.69 -4.15
CA GLY A 186 27.52 -1.63 -4.70
C GLY A 186 26.05 -2.03 -4.84
N GLY A 187 25.60 -3.03 -4.08
CA GLY A 187 24.21 -3.42 -3.97
C GLY A 187 23.67 -3.15 -2.55
N ASN A 188 22.62 -3.87 -2.18
CA ASN A 188 21.88 -3.65 -0.94
C ASN A 188 21.72 -4.95 -0.16
N TYR A 189 21.67 -4.82 1.16
CA TYR A 189 21.25 -5.88 2.07
C TYR A 189 19.76 -5.75 2.40
N TYR A 190 19.01 -6.82 2.20
CA TYR A 190 17.57 -6.90 2.47
C TYR A 190 17.32 -7.86 3.62
N ASN A 191 16.71 -7.39 4.70
CA ASN A 191 16.33 -8.24 5.83
C ASN A 191 14.90 -8.79 5.64
N ALA A 192 14.78 -10.09 5.42
CA ALA A 192 13.50 -10.76 5.20
C ALA A 192 13.11 -11.60 6.42
N ALA A 193 12.12 -11.16 7.19
CA ALA A 193 11.65 -11.88 8.38
C ALA A 193 10.71 -13.05 8.06
N ASP A 194 10.06 -13.01 6.89
CA ASP A 194 9.02 -13.93 6.44
C ASP A 194 9.04 -14.11 4.90
N ALA A 195 8.08 -14.89 4.38
CA ALA A 195 7.96 -15.13 2.94
C ALA A 195 7.69 -13.84 2.13
N SER A 196 6.93 -12.90 2.69
CA SER A 196 6.60 -11.62 2.04
C SER A 196 7.85 -10.76 1.90
N GLY A 197 8.60 -10.58 2.99
CA GLY A 197 9.85 -9.83 2.99
C GLY A 197 10.91 -10.43 2.06
N LEU A 198 10.97 -11.77 1.94
CA LEU A 198 11.86 -12.44 0.99
C LEU A 198 11.48 -12.12 -0.46
N GLY A 199 10.17 -12.11 -0.75
CA GLY A 199 9.64 -11.73 -2.06
C GLY A 199 9.96 -10.28 -2.41
N GLU A 200 9.72 -9.36 -1.49
CA GLU A 200 10.02 -7.93 -1.64
C GLU A 200 11.52 -7.70 -1.93
N GLY A 201 12.40 -8.26 -1.10
CA GLY A 201 13.85 -8.12 -1.27
C GLY A 201 14.35 -8.67 -2.60
N LEU A 202 13.82 -9.81 -3.06
CA LEU A 202 14.18 -10.40 -4.36
C LEU A 202 13.67 -9.57 -5.55
N ILE A 203 12.45 -9.02 -5.47
CA ILE A 203 11.92 -8.12 -6.49
C ILE A 203 12.78 -6.84 -6.58
N GLU A 204 13.17 -6.27 -5.45
CA GLU A 204 14.03 -5.08 -5.45
C GLU A 204 15.44 -5.39 -5.98
N ALA A 205 16.06 -6.48 -5.52
CA ALA A 205 17.38 -6.93 -5.97
C ALA A 205 17.44 -7.21 -7.49
N THR A 206 16.35 -7.74 -8.07
CA THR A 206 16.27 -8.01 -9.52
C THR A 206 15.96 -6.76 -10.35
N THR A 207 15.49 -5.68 -9.73
CA THR A 207 15.26 -4.39 -10.39
C THR A 207 16.51 -3.51 -10.34
N LEU A 208 17.25 -3.54 -9.23
CA LEU A 208 18.45 -2.72 -9.01
C LEU A 208 19.73 -3.30 -9.63
N THR A 209 19.69 -3.69 -10.91
CA THR A 209 20.80 -4.43 -11.55
C THR A 209 22.09 -3.61 -11.72
N VAL A 210 23.16 -4.28 -12.14
CA VAL A 210 24.45 -3.67 -12.52
C VAL A 210 24.32 -2.69 -13.71
N ASP A 211 23.27 -2.82 -14.53
CA ASP A 211 23.01 -1.89 -15.64
C ASP A 211 22.35 -0.59 -15.20
N LYS A 212 21.74 -0.60 -14.00
CA LYS A 212 21.04 0.55 -13.47
C LYS A 212 22.07 1.63 -13.07
N PRO A 213 21.95 2.86 -13.60
CA PRO A 213 22.80 3.97 -13.18
C PRO A 213 22.68 4.23 -11.67
N GLU A 214 23.74 4.81 -11.10
CA GLU A 214 23.69 5.30 -9.72
C GLU A 214 22.60 6.34 -9.54
N GLY A 215 21.92 6.32 -8.39
CA GLY A 215 20.88 7.28 -8.10
C GLY A 215 21.45 8.69 -7.97
N ASN A 216 20.71 9.67 -8.46
CA ASN A 216 21.08 11.08 -8.42
C ASN A 216 20.03 11.94 -7.69
N PHE A 217 18.96 11.32 -7.21
CA PHE A 217 17.95 11.96 -6.38
C PHE A 217 17.66 11.07 -5.18
N SER A 218 17.86 11.60 -3.97
CA SER A 218 17.53 10.90 -2.73
C SER A 218 16.35 11.51 -2.01
N ILE A 219 15.60 10.65 -1.33
CA ILE A 219 14.60 11.04 -0.35
C ILE A 219 14.95 10.39 0.98
N TYR A 220 14.98 11.21 2.03
CA TYR A 220 14.91 10.77 3.41
C TYR A 220 13.51 11.04 3.95
N ALA A 221 12.90 10.02 4.56
CA ALA A 221 11.56 10.13 5.13
C ALA A 221 11.64 10.12 6.66
N SER A 222 11.00 11.08 7.29
CA SER A 222 10.97 11.19 8.75
C SER A 222 9.57 11.44 9.29
N LYS A 223 9.33 11.04 10.53
CA LYS A 223 8.17 11.42 11.31
C LYS A 223 8.62 11.84 12.69
N ASN A 224 8.29 13.07 13.07
CA ASN A 224 8.60 13.66 14.37
C ASN A 224 10.10 13.63 14.70
N GLY A 225 10.94 13.81 13.67
CA GLY A 225 12.39 13.75 13.78
C GLY A 225 13.00 12.35 13.72
N GLU A 226 12.20 11.28 13.76
CA GLU A 226 12.66 9.90 13.65
C GLU A 226 12.56 9.39 12.21
N PRO A 227 13.53 8.62 11.70
CA PRO A 227 13.43 8.04 10.36
C PRO A 227 12.29 7.04 10.27
N VAL A 228 11.58 7.07 9.14
CA VAL A 228 10.56 6.08 8.79
C VAL A 228 10.90 5.42 7.46
N ASP A 229 10.61 4.13 7.37
CA ASP A 229 10.71 3.41 6.12
C ASP A 229 9.61 3.84 5.15
N ALA A 230 9.95 4.06 3.89
CA ALA A 230 9.07 4.57 2.86
C ALA A 230 9.41 4.01 1.48
N TRP A 231 8.37 3.81 0.68
CA TRP A 231 8.48 3.45 -0.73
C TRP A 231 8.46 4.70 -1.60
N ILE A 232 9.40 4.79 -2.53
CA ILE A 232 9.56 5.88 -3.49
C ILE A 232 9.25 5.36 -4.90
N VAL A 233 8.41 6.09 -5.63
CA VAL A 233 8.18 5.86 -7.05
C VAL A 233 8.29 7.17 -7.80
N ALA A 234 9.25 7.25 -8.72
CA ALA A 234 9.41 8.36 -9.64
C ALA A 234 8.68 8.09 -10.95
N LYS A 235 7.80 9.01 -11.34
CA LYS A 235 7.09 8.97 -12.63
C LYS A 235 7.40 10.22 -13.41
N LYS A 236 7.40 10.10 -14.75
CA LYS A 236 7.49 11.30 -15.60
C LYS A 236 6.23 12.16 -15.39
N THR A 237 6.41 13.46 -15.17
CA THR A 237 5.28 14.34 -14.82
C THR A 237 4.17 14.28 -15.88
N GLY A 238 2.94 14.10 -15.40
CA GLY A 238 1.75 14.01 -16.27
C GLY A 238 1.56 12.67 -16.99
N THR A 239 2.37 11.65 -16.68
CA THR A 239 2.20 10.29 -17.22
C THR A 239 2.21 9.24 -16.11
N ASN A 240 1.86 7.99 -16.45
CA ASN A 240 2.02 6.84 -15.55
C ASN A 240 3.32 6.08 -15.80
N GLU A 241 4.22 6.64 -16.60
CA GLU A 241 5.51 6.04 -16.93
C GLU A 241 6.41 6.09 -15.69
N ALA A 242 6.58 4.94 -15.03
CA ALA A 242 7.54 4.78 -13.96
C ALA A 242 8.96 4.82 -14.55
N ILE A 243 9.78 5.70 -13.98
CA ILE A 243 11.18 5.88 -14.38
C ILE A 243 12.06 5.05 -13.46
N ASP A 244 11.80 5.16 -12.16
CA ASP A 244 12.54 4.45 -11.15
C ASP A 244 11.77 4.36 -9.83
N GLY A 245 12.20 3.48 -8.93
CA GLY A 245 11.70 3.35 -7.58
C GLY A 245 12.74 2.77 -6.65
N SER A 246 12.58 3.03 -5.36
CA SER A 246 13.48 2.57 -4.30
C SER A 246 12.76 2.62 -2.95
N ARG A 247 13.29 1.90 -1.96
CA ARG A 247 12.84 1.94 -0.56
C ARG A 247 13.89 2.64 0.31
N THR A 248 13.44 3.38 1.31
CA THR A 248 14.35 4.20 2.14
C THR A 248 15.04 3.39 3.23
N TYR A 249 14.42 2.32 3.75
CA TYR A 249 14.97 1.51 4.85
C TYR A 249 15.38 2.34 6.08
N ARG A 250 14.58 3.37 6.43
CA ARG A 250 14.86 4.33 7.51
C ARG A 250 16.16 5.15 7.29
N ASP A 251 16.65 5.22 6.07
CA ASP A 251 17.72 6.11 5.61
C ASP A 251 17.29 6.81 4.31
N SER A 252 18.22 7.13 3.42
CA SER A 252 17.96 7.79 2.14
C SER A 252 17.76 6.75 1.04
N GLY A 253 16.56 6.72 0.46
CA GLY A 253 16.27 5.93 -0.74
C GLY A 253 16.70 6.72 -1.98
N TRP A 254 17.43 6.07 -2.90
CA TRP A 254 18.00 6.71 -4.09
C TRP A 254 17.32 6.23 -5.37
N VAL A 255 16.97 7.18 -6.23
CA VAL A 255 16.48 6.91 -7.59
C VAL A 255 17.33 7.64 -8.62
N TYR A 256 17.43 7.07 -9.81
CA TYR A 256 18.06 7.72 -10.96
C TYR A 256 17.01 8.40 -11.83
N LEU A 257 17.19 9.71 -12.01
CA LEU A 257 16.33 10.57 -12.80
C LEU A 257 17.16 11.23 -13.91
N PRO A 258 16.92 10.91 -15.19
CA PRO A 258 17.47 11.68 -16.31
C PRO A 258 17.07 13.17 -16.24
N PRO A 259 17.65 14.04 -17.10
CA PRO A 259 17.18 15.41 -17.22
C PRO A 259 15.70 15.45 -17.63
N GLY A 260 14.86 16.15 -16.87
CA GLY A 260 13.42 16.15 -17.06
C GLY A 260 12.65 16.58 -15.83
N LYS A 261 11.32 16.41 -15.87
CA LYS A 261 10.41 16.74 -14.77
C LYS A 261 9.64 15.50 -14.33
N TYR A 262 9.60 15.27 -13.02
CA TYR A 262 9.13 14.03 -12.43
C TYR A 262 8.21 14.28 -11.24
N ASP A 263 7.16 13.48 -11.14
CA ASP A 263 6.30 13.39 -9.96
C ASP A 263 6.80 12.21 -9.13
N ILE A 264 7.25 12.49 -7.91
CA ILE A 264 7.80 11.52 -6.99
C ILE A 264 6.77 11.23 -5.91
N ALA A 265 6.22 10.02 -5.92
CA ALA A 265 5.32 9.55 -4.89
C ALA A 265 6.11 8.88 -3.76
N ILE A 266 5.80 9.24 -2.51
CA ILE A 266 6.46 8.74 -1.31
C ILE A 266 5.38 8.21 -0.38
N LYS A 267 5.45 6.93 -0.03
CA LYS A 267 4.49 6.28 0.86
C LYS A 267 5.19 5.69 2.07
N PRO A 268 4.85 6.10 3.31
CA PRO A 268 5.41 5.46 4.50
C PRO A 268 4.92 4.01 4.58
N LEU A 269 5.82 3.12 4.99
CA LEU A 269 5.56 1.69 5.16
C LEU A 269 5.34 1.31 6.62
N GLU A 270 5.71 2.19 7.55
CA GLU A 270 5.58 1.97 8.98
C GLU A 270 5.35 3.28 9.75
N GLY A 271 4.93 3.15 11.00
CA GLY A 271 4.96 4.23 11.99
C GLY A 271 3.89 5.33 11.84
N THR A 272 3.04 5.30 10.80
CA THR A 272 1.99 6.31 10.61
C THR A 272 0.81 5.84 9.77
N ASP A 273 -0.38 6.38 10.07
CA ASP A 273 -1.58 6.25 9.24
C ASP A 273 -1.74 7.38 8.22
N ILE A 274 -0.80 8.35 8.21
CA ILE A 274 -0.79 9.44 7.24
C ILE A 274 -0.58 8.86 5.84
N PRO A 275 -1.43 9.21 4.86
CA PRO A 275 -1.29 8.70 3.50
C PRO A 275 0.01 9.18 2.85
N GLY A 276 0.45 8.43 1.83
CA GLY A 276 1.60 8.85 1.02
C GLY A 276 1.39 10.21 0.36
N THR A 277 2.49 10.94 0.17
CA THR A 277 2.53 12.26 -0.47
C THR A 277 3.19 12.19 -1.85
N SER A 278 3.13 13.28 -2.61
CA SER A 278 3.85 13.42 -3.87
C SER A 278 4.46 14.80 -4.00
N ILE A 279 5.69 14.86 -4.51
CA ILE A 279 6.37 16.11 -4.87
C ILE A 279 6.65 16.11 -6.37
N THR A 280 6.91 17.29 -6.94
CA THR A 280 7.36 17.40 -8.33
C THR A 280 8.77 17.99 -8.35
N VAL A 281 9.70 17.29 -8.98
CA VAL A 281 11.11 17.71 -9.11
C VAL A 281 11.47 17.88 -10.58
N GLU A 282 12.31 18.87 -10.86
CA GLU A 282 12.95 19.05 -12.17
C GLU A 282 14.43 18.75 -12.03
N MET A 283 14.97 17.88 -12.87
CA MET A 283 16.36 17.43 -12.90
C MET A 283 17.05 17.97 -14.16
N LYS A 284 18.27 18.48 -13.99
CA LYS A 284 19.16 18.90 -15.07
C LYS A 284 20.32 17.91 -15.20
N GLU A 285 21.05 18.01 -16.30
CA GLU A 285 22.23 17.16 -16.53
C GLU A 285 23.28 17.36 -15.42
N GLY A 286 23.69 16.25 -14.80
CA GLY A 286 24.65 16.26 -13.69
C GLY A 286 24.07 16.63 -12.32
N ASP A 287 22.77 16.91 -12.21
CA ASP A 287 22.15 17.22 -10.92
C ASP A 287 22.27 16.02 -9.96
N ILE A 288 22.67 16.32 -8.72
CA ILE A 288 22.49 15.44 -7.56
C ILE A 288 21.66 16.23 -6.55
N LYS A 289 20.53 15.67 -6.11
CA LYS A 289 19.58 16.33 -5.21
C LYS A 289 19.15 15.42 -4.08
N HIS A 290 18.72 16.05 -3.00
CA HIS A 290 18.26 15.40 -1.79
C HIS A 290 17.04 16.15 -1.26
N GLU A 291 16.00 15.40 -0.89
CA GLU A 291 14.78 15.95 -0.30
C GLU A 291 14.45 15.24 1.00
N ASN A 292 14.03 16.02 1.99
CA ASN A 292 13.52 15.51 3.26
C ASN A 292 12.00 15.58 3.25
N ILE A 293 11.35 14.42 3.35
CA ILE A 293 9.90 14.31 3.41
C ILE A 293 9.49 14.02 4.85
N SER A 294 8.83 15.00 5.46
CA SER A 294 8.24 14.85 6.78
C SER A 294 6.81 14.32 6.65
N PHE A 295 6.52 13.28 7.42
CA PHE A 295 5.19 12.76 7.73
C PHE A 295 4.78 13.17 9.15
N ASP A 296 5.19 14.37 9.57
CA ASP A 296 4.77 14.92 10.85
C ASP A 296 3.27 15.25 10.78
N GLY A 297 2.56 14.83 11.80
CA GLY A 297 1.12 15.01 11.88
C GLY A 297 0.62 15.03 13.30
N GLY A 298 -0.65 15.38 13.43
CA GLY A 298 -1.36 15.36 14.69
C GLY A 298 -2.51 14.36 14.63
N THR A 299 -3.08 14.10 15.81
CA THR A 299 -4.23 13.22 15.96
C THR A 299 -5.48 14.05 16.20
N LEU A 300 -6.52 13.84 15.40
CA LEU A 300 -7.87 14.25 15.78
C LEU A 300 -8.47 13.15 16.65
N ALA A 301 -8.86 13.46 17.89
CA ALA A 301 -9.67 12.59 18.72
C ALA A 301 -11.12 13.06 18.66
N VAL A 302 -12.01 12.24 18.12
CA VAL A 302 -13.42 12.60 17.92
C VAL A 302 -14.33 11.78 18.81
N THR A 303 -15.26 12.45 19.48
CA THR A 303 -16.34 11.84 20.27
C THR A 303 -17.67 12.36 19.77
N THR A 304 -18.62 11.46 19.51
CA THR A 304 -19.97 11.82 19.05
C THR A 304 -21.01 11.22 19.96
N THR A 305 -21.94 12.04 20.41
CA THR A 305 -23.00 11.65 21.33
C THR A 305 -24.37 12.01 20.77
N ASN A 306 -25.43 11.40 21.31
CA ASN A 306 -26.82 11.76 21.08
C ASN A 306 -27.52 11.72 22.43
N ASN A 307 -28.01 12.88 22.89
CA ASN A 307 -28.50 13.04 24.26
C ASN A 307 -27.46 12.54 25.29
N ASP A 308 -26.19 12.92 25.10
CA ASP A 308 -25.04 12.57 25.94
C ASP A 308 -24.63 11.08 25.96
N GLU A 309 -25.31 10.22 25.20
CA GLU A 309 -24.93 8.81 25.03
C GLU A 309 -24.13 8.60 23.72
N GLY A 310 -23.20 7.65 23.69
CA GLY A 310 -22.37 7.37 22.52
C GLY A 310 -23.19 7.11 21.25
N TRP A 311 -22.87 7.80 20.15
CA TRP A 311 -23.68 7.76 18.93
C TRP A 311 -22.89 7.44 17.66
N ASP A 312 -23.50 6.63 16.80
CA ASP A 312 -22.88 6.20 15.54
C ASP A 312 -22.98 7.29 14.45
N THR A 313 -21.81 7.81 14.09
CA THR A 313 -21.65 8.97 13.23
C THR A 313 -20.54 8.70 12.21
N MET A 314 -20.77 9.11 10.97
CA MET A 314 -19.72 9.17 9.95
C MET A 314 -19.00 10.51 10.07
N VAL A 315 -17.71 10.49 10.39
CA VAL A 315 -16.87 11.68 10.50
C VAL A 315 -15.90 11.75 9.32
N LYS A 316 -15.76 12.92 8.70
CA LYS A 316 -14.78 13.16 7.63
C LYS A 316 -13.94 14.38 7.95
N MET A 317 -12.64 14.31 7.65
CA MET A 317 -11.73 15.44 7.66
C MET A 317 -11.39 15.84 6.23
N LEU A 318 -11.62 17.10 5.90
CA LEU A 318 -11.35 17.70 4.61
C LEU A 318 -10.24 18.73 4.78
N ASP A 319 -9.20 18.66 3.94
CA ASP A 319 -8.20 19.73 3.87
C ASP A 319 -8.88 21.03 3.43
N ILE A 320 -8.68 22.12 4.17
CA ILE A 320 -9.43 23.37 3.96
C ILE A 320 -9.12 24.04 2.62
N ASN A 321 -7.91 23.81 2.09
CA ASN A 321 -7.44 24.45 0.87
C ASN A 321 -7.92 23.73 -0.39
N SER A 322 -7.84 22.40 -0.39
CA SER A 322 -8.17 21.55 -1.53
C SER A 322 -9.61 21.02 -1.50
N GLY A 323 -10.27 21.02 -0.34
CA GLY A 323 -11.58 20.42 -0.11
C GLY A 323 -11.59 18.89 -0.21
N LYS A 324 -10.42 18.25 -0.31
CA LYS A 324 -10.33 16.78 -0.42
C LYS A 324 -10.45 16.14 0.95
N VAL A 325 -11.18 15.02 1.02
CA VAL A 325 -11.20 14.16 2.21
C VAL A 325 -9.82 13.54 2.40
N VAL A 326 -9.17 13.83 3.53
CA VAL A 326 -7.84 13.29 3.87
C VAL A 326 -7.92 12.13 4.86
N ALA A 327 -8.97 12.07 5.66
CA ALA A 327 -9.26 10.99 6.60
C ALA A 327 -10.77 10.89 6.86
N GLN A 328 -11.26 9.70 7.20
CA GLN A 328 -12.64 9.48 7.60
C GLN A 328 -12.78 8.26 8.50
N THR A 329 -13.76 8.27 9.41
CA THR A 329 -14.02 7.16 10.33
C THR A 329 -15.48 7.11 10.76
N ARG A 330 -16.00 5.90 10.98
CA ARG A 330 -17.31 5.69 11.59
C ARG A 330 -17.12 5.42 13.07
N THR A 331 -17.82 6.16 13.91
CA THR A 331 -17.60 6.12 15.37
C THR A 331 -18.15 4.86 16.01
N TYR A 332 -19.24 4.29 15.48
CA TYR A 332 -19.93 3.14 16.08
C TYR A 332 -20.33 3.38 17.56
N GLY A 333 -20.57 4.63 17.95
CA GLY A 333 -20.89 5.01 19.33
C GLY A 333 -19.69 5.18 20.25
N GLU A 334 -18.47 4.96 19.77
CA GLU A 334 -17.25 5.03 20.58
C GLU A 334 -16.32 6.16 20.09
N PRO A 335 -15.47 6.72 20.98
CA PRO A 335 -14.41 7.64 20.56
C PRO A 335 -13.49 7.02 19.50
N LYS A 336 -13.09 7.83 18.53
CA LYS A 336 -12.14 7.43 17.46
C LYS A 336 -11.01 8.43 17.33
N THR A 337 -9.90 7.97 16.78
CA THR A 337 -8.77 8.80 16.41
C THR A 337 -8.51 8.71 14.91
N MET A 338 -8.03 9.81 14.33
CA MET A 338 -7.52 9.86 12.96
C MET A 338 -6.22 10.65 12.95
N GLU A 339 -5.18 10.10 12.33
CA GLU A 339 -3.92 10.81 12.13
C GLU A 339 -3.95 11.51 10.77
N VAL A 340 -3.58 12.79 10.75
CA VAL A 340 -3.48 13.60 9.53
C VAL A 340 -2.23 14.48 9.59
N PRO A 341 -1.72 14.97 8.44
CA PRO A 341 -0.68 15.98 8.42
C PRO A 341 -1.03 17.20 9.28
N ALA A 342 -0.02 17.95 9.72
CA ALA A 342 -0.28 19.23 10.36
C ALA A 342 -0.89 20.22 9.35
N GLY A 343 -1.89 20.99 9.78
CA GLY A 343 -2.60 21.90 8.90
C GLY A 343 -3.98 22.31 9.42
N TYR A 344 -4.78 22.90 8.53
CA TYR A 344 -6.14 23.35 8.82
C TYR A 344 -7.17 22.53 8.08
N TYR A 345 -8.22 22.12 8.79
CA TYR A 345 -9.20 21.16 8.30
C TYR A 345 -10.64 21.63 8.54
N LYS A 346 -11.53 21.24 7.64
CA LYS A 346 -12.97 21.17 7.87
C LYS A 346 -13.30 19.76 8.37
N ILE A 347 -14.07 19.65 9.44
CA ILE A 347 -14.54 18.37 9.98
C ILE A 347 -16.05 18.30 9.80
N THR A 348 -16.54 17.21 9.23
CA THR A 348 -17.97 16.99 9.01
C THR A 348 -18.45 15.76 9.75
N PHE A 349 -19.69 15.81 10.21
CA PHE A 349 -20.35 14.80 11.02
C PHE A 349 -21.69 14.48 10.38
N GLN A 350 -21.95 13.21 10.09
CA GLN A 350 -23.24 12.75 9.58
C GLN A 350 -23.79 11.66 10.50
N ALA A 351 -24.86 11.97 11.23
CA ALA A 351 -25.58 11.00 12.05
C ALA A 351 -26.29 9.98 11.15
N LEU A 352 -26.25 8.69 11.50
CA LEU A 352 -26.75 7.61 10.62
C LEU A 352 -28.17 7.15 10.95
N ALA A 353 -28.61 7.18 12.22
CA ALA A 353 -29.89 6.60 12.63
C ALA A 353 -31.05 7.62 12.65
N MET A 354 -30.82 8.82 13.16
CA MET A 354 -31.85 9.86 13.31
C MET A 354 -32.35 10.45 11.98
N LYS A 355 -33.48 11.16 12.02
CA LYS A 355 -34.07 11.86 10.87
C LYS A 355 -34.40 13.30 11.28
N GLY A 356 -34.37 14.21 10.32
CA GLY A 356 -34.60 15.62 10.56
C GLY A 356 -33.69 16.48 9.68
N VAL A 357 -33.67 17.78 9.97
CA VAL A 357 -32.86 18.75 9.22
C VAL A 357 -31.44 18.88 9.77
N ASP A 358 -31.24 18.62 11.07
CA ASP A 358 -29.94 18.73 11.75
C ASP A 358 -29.28 17.35 11.93
N THR A 359 -29.15 16.60 10.83
CA THR A 359 -28.44 15.30 10.82
C THR A 359 -26.97 15.43 10.41
N TYR A 360 -26.59 16.63 9.97
CA TYR A 360 -25.26 16.97 9.49
C TYR A 360 -24.74 18.19 10.26
N PHE A 361 -23.48 18.14 10.66
CA PHE A 361 -22.79 19.23 11.33
C PHE A 361 -21.38 19.38 10.76
N GLU A 362 -20.88 20.61 10.71
CA GLU A 362 -19.52 20.87 10.29
C GLU A 362 -18.83 21.94 11.13
N ILE A 363 -17.52 21.78 11.30
CA ILE A 363 -16.64 22.77 11.92
C ILE A 363 -15.54 23.09 10.94
N ASP A 364 -15.35 24.38 10.68
CA ASP A 364 -14.29 24.88 9.82
C ASP A 364 -13.06 25.34 10.61
N ASN A 365 -11.92 25.34 9.92
CA ASN A 365 -10.68 25.93 10.39
C ASN A 365 -10.14 25.29 11.70
N ILE A 366 -10.27 23.97 11.83
CA ILE A 366 -9.63 23.21 12.90
C ILE A 366 -8.15 23.06 12.59
N GLU A 367 -7.30 23.59 13.46
CA GLU A 367 -5.86 23.40 13.40
C GLU A 367 -5.45 22.05 13.99
N ILE A 368 -4.66 21.29 13.25
CA ILE A 368 -3.98 20.10 13.73
C ILE A 368 -2.48 20.41 13.78
N THR A 369 -1.90 20.36 14.97
CA THR A 369 -0.46 20.57 15.18
C THR A 369 0.27 19.23 15.28
N SER A 370 1.48 19.13 14.73
CA SER A 370 2.31 17.95 14.83
C SER A 370 2.52 17.51 16.29
N ASN A 371 2.53 16.20 16.55
CA ASN A 371 2.71 15.62 17.88
C ASN A 371 1.66 16.03 18.93
N SER A 372 0.51 16.54 18.50
CA SER A 372 -0.57 16.92 19.40
C SER A 372 -1.84 16.09 19.13
N THR A 373 -2.69 15.99 20.14
CA THR A 373 -4.05 15.47 19.97
C THR A 373 -5.04 16.62 20.11
N THR A 374 -5.87 16.81 19.09
CA THR A 374 -6.95 17.80 19.07
C THR A 374 -8.27 17.09 19.37
N PRO A 375 -8.87 17.28 20.55
CA PRO A 375 -10.16 16.69 20.88
C PRO A 375 -11.31 17.51 20.27
N ILE A 376 -12.24 16.83 19.59
CA ILE A 376 -13.49 17.41 19.11
C ILE A 376 -14.65 16.55 19.58
N THR A 377 -15.69 17.20 20.09
CA THR A 377 -16.93 16.56 20.51
C THR A 377 -18.11 17.21 19.84
N HIS A 378 -19.07 16.40 19.38
CA HIS A 378 -20.35 16.89 18.90
C HIS A 378 -21.47 16.02 19.48
N ASN A 379 -22.45 16.68 20.12
CA ASN A 379 -23.65 16.03 20.63
C ASN A 379 -24.83 16.34 19.70
N PHE A 380 -25.44 15.28 19.17
CA PHE A 380 -26.73 15.36 18.50
C PHE A 380 -27.84 15.36 19.54
N GLU A 381 -29.01 15.86 19.12
CA GLU A 381 -30.19 15.89 19.95
C GLU A 381 -31.31 15.17 19.23
N THR A 382 -32.03 14.31 19.96
CA THR A 382 -33.19 13.59 19.43
C THR A 382 -34.32 13.51 20.43
N GLY A 383 -35.55 13.45 19.91
CA GLY A 383 -36.75 12.98 20.61
C GLY A 383 -37.46 11.90 19.80
N ILE A 384 -38.51 11.31 20.38
CA ILE A 384 -39.26 10.22 19.77
C ILE A 384 -40.69 10.67 19.49
N ALA A 385 -41.17 10.42 18.28
CA ALA A 385 -42.60 10.53 17.93
C ALA A 385 -43.19 9.14 17.70
N MET A 386 -44.25 8.80 18.44
CA MET A 386 -45.01 7.55 18.32
C MET A 386 -46.36 7.83 17.68
N ILE A 387 -46.55 7.46 16.41
CA ILE A 387 -47.80 7.72 15.67
C ILE A 387 -48.55 6.42 15.41
N GLY A 388 -49.73 6.28 15.98
CA GLY A 388 -50.59 5.12 15.82
C GLY A 388 -51.93 5.45 15.19
N VAL A 389 -52.57 4.44 14.62
CA VAL A 389 -53.87 4.55 13.98
C VAL A 389 -54.70 3.32 14.31
N GLN A 390 -55.92 3.54 14.80
CA GLN A 390 -56.84 2.48 15.17
C GLN A 390 -58.29 2.85 14.85
N THR A 391 -59.19 1.88 14.88
CA THR A 391 -60.63 2.13 14.86
C THR A 391 -61.15 2.58 16.23
N SER A 392 -62.40 2.98 16.32
CA SER A 392 -63.05 3.34 17.60
C SER A 392 -63.14 2.18 18.61
N ASN A 393 -63.13 0.92 18.13
CA ASN A 393 -63.05 -0.29 18.95
C ASN A 393 -61.60 -0.77 19.23
N GLY A 394 -60.58 -0.02 18.81
CA GLY A 394 -59.17 -0.30 19.11
C GLY A 394 -58.49 -1.28 18.16
N GLU A 395 -59.10 -1.60 17.01
CA GLU A 395 -58.45 -2.43 15.98
C GLU A 395 -57.42 -1.59 15.22
N LEU A 396 -56.19 -2.10 15.07
CA LEU A 396 -55.09 -1.36 14.46
C LEU A 396 -55.30 -1.19 12.94
N ILE A 397 -55.12 0.05 12.47
CA ILE A 397 -55.24 0.42 11.05
C ILE A 397 -53.85 0.64 10.45
N ASP A 398 -53.62 0.07 9.28
CA ASP A 398 -52.44 0.34 8.47
C ASP A 398 -52.56 1.70 7.79
N ALA A 399 -51.59 2.57 8.01
CA ALA A 399 -51.53 3.92 7.47
C ALA A 399 -50.09 4.31 7.12
N THR A 400 -49.93 5.19 6.13
CA THR A 400 -48.67 5.93 5.96
C THR A 400 -48.65 7.14 6.89
N VAL A 401 -47.50 7.42 7.47
CA VAL A 401 -47.23 8.61 8.29
C VAL A 401 -46.05 9.33 7.66
N ASN A 402 -46.21 10.62 7.33
CA ASN A 402 -45.18 11.45 6.70
C ASN A 402 -44.94 12.71 7.53
N PHE A 403 -43.67 13.01 7.80
CA PHE A 403 -43.24 14.16 8.58
C PHE A 403 -42.58 15.21 7.66
N THR A 404 -43.01 16.46 7.81
CA THR A 404 -42.38 17.63 7.20
C THR A 404 -42.03 18.64 8.30
N GLU A 405 -40.77 19.04 8.41
CA GLU A 405 -40.36 20.07 9.36
C GLU A 405 -40.89 21.44 8.89
N ILE A 406 -41.53 22.18 9.79
CA ILE A 406 -42.36 23.34 9.41
C ILE A 406 -41.53 24.52 8.92
N ASN A 407 -40.40 24.82 9.54
CA ASN A 407 -39.66 26.05 9.26
C ASN A 407 -38.92 25.96 7.91
N SER A 408 -38.24 24.84 7.68
CA SER A 408 -37.50 24.54 6.46
C SER A 408 -38.41 24.05 5.33
N LYS A 409 -39.62 23.57 5.66
CA LYS A 409 -40.55 22.90 4.74
C LYS A 409 -39.96 21.63 4.12
N THR A 410 -39.00 21.02 4.80
CA THR A 410 -38.29 19.83 4.34
C THR A 410 -39.08 18.59 4.76
N TRP A 411 -39.38 17.70 3.81
CA TRP A 411 -39.86 16.36 4.13
C TRP A 411 -38.70 15.58 4.77
N VAL A 412 -38.89 15.06 5.99
CA VAL A 412 -37.80 14.47 6.79
C VAL A 412 -37.84 12.95 6.85
N VAL A 413 -39.03 12.35 6.96
CA VAL A 413 -39.20 10.90 7.04
C VAL A 413 -40.65 10.51 6.78
N GLY A 414 -40.87 9.30 6.27
CA GLY A 414 -42.17 8.66 6.24
C GLY A 414 -42.07 7.15 6.44
N SER A 415 -43.10 6.55 7.03
CA SER A 415 -43.17 5.11 7.25
C SER A 415 -44.60 4.60 7.34
N ARG A 416 -44.78 3.28 7.49
CA ARG A 416 -46.09 2.64 7.65
C ARG A 416 -46.28 2.13 9.07
N THR A 417 -47.48 2.28 9.61
CA THR A 417 -47.86 1.75 10.91
C THR A 417 -48.15 0.24 10.86
N TYR A 418 -48.67 -0.28 9.74
CA TYR A 418 -49.17 -1.66 9.63
C TYR A 418 -50.26 -1.98 10.67
N THR A 419 -50.80 -3.21 10.63
CA THR A 419 -51.85 -3.70 11.55
C THR A 419 -51.29 -4.55 12.71
N SER A 420 -50.04 -4.30 13.12
CA SER A 420 -49.36 -5.06 14.17
C SER A 420 -48.96 -4.15 15.33
N THR A 421 -49.11 -4.64 16.55
CA THR A 421 -48.69 -3.94 17.77
C THR A 421 -47.19 -3.63 17.82
N ASN A 422 -46.37 -4.34 17.03
CA ASN A 422 -44.94 -4.08 16.94
C ASN A 422 -44.60 -2.85 16.08
N ASN A 423 -45.55 -2.34 15.30
CA ASN A 423 -45.32 -1.23 14.36
C ASN A 423 -46.35 -0.10 14.50
N ASN A 424 -47.41 -0.29 15.31
CA ASN A 424 -48.50 0.64 15.52
C ASN A 424 -48.77 0.76 17.04
N PRO A 425 -48.35 1.86 17.69
CA PRO A 425 -47.81 3.08 17.09
C PRO A 425 -46.40 2.90 16.48
N ARG A 426 -46.15 3.62 15.39
CA ARG A 426 -44.87 3.63 14.68
C ARG A 426 -43.92 4.63 15.33
N GLU A 427 -42.72 4.17 15.64
CA GLU A 427 -41.64 4.99 16.20
C GLU A 427 -40.89 5.77 15.12
N PHE A 428 -40.63 7.04 15.41
CA PHE A 428 -39.79 7.94 14.62
C PHE A 428 -38.80 8.65 15.54
N LEU A 429 -37.51 8.40 15.36
CA LEU A 429 -36.43 9.12 16.04
C LEU A 429 -36.08 10.39 15.25
N LEU A 430 -36.40 11.55 15.82
CA LEU A 430 -36.36 12.84 15.14
C LEU A 430 -35.48 13.85 15.87
N ASN A 431 -34.85 14.77 15.13
CA ASN A 431 -34.31 16.00 15.71
C ASN A 431 -35.41 16.77 16.47
N PRO A 432 -35.10 17.50 17.55
CA PRO A 432 -36.03 18.44 18.15
C PRO A 432 -36.56 19.44 17.12
N GLY A 433 -37.85 19.74 17.17
CA GLY A 433 -38.47 20.62 16.19
C GLY A 433 -39.98 20.50 16.14
N THR A 434 -40.58 21.30 15.25
CA THR A 434 -42.03 21.27 15.01
C THR A 434 -42.31 20.68 13.64
N TYR A 435 -43.17 19.69 13.59
CA TYR A 435 -43.44 18.89 12.40
C TYR A 435 -44.91 18.92 12.02
N SER A 436 -45.19 19.09 10.74
CA SER A 436 -46.48 18.75 10.14
C SER A 436 -46.48 17.26 9.82
N VAL A 437 -47.43 16.53 10.40
CA VAL A 437 -47.56 15.08 10.26
C VAL A 437 -48.82 14.77 9.46
N GLU A 438 -48.65 14.17 8.29
CA GLU A 438 -49.75 13.69 7.46
C GLU A 438 -49.90 12.18 7.64
N VAL A 439 -51.11 11.75 7.99
CA VAL A 439 -51.46 10.34 8.11
C VAL A 439 -52.54 9.99 7.10
N VAL A 440 -52.33 8.92 6.33
CA VAL A 440 -53.27 8.44 5.32
C VAL A 440 -53.50 6.94 5.50
N THR A 441 -54.76 6.54 5.71
CA THR A 441 -55.13 5.14 5.92
C THR A 441 -55.05 4.32 4.63
N LEU A 442 -54.73 3.05 4.79
CA LEU A 442 -54.58 2.08 3.71
C LEU A 442 -55.55 0.90 3.89
N GLY A 443 -55.53 -0.03 2.92
CA GLY A 443 -56.28 -1.28 3.00
C GLY A 443 -57.80 -1.06 3.11
N ALA A 444 -58.43 -1.78 4.03
CA ALA A 444 -59.88 -1.73 4.26
C ALA A 444 -60.40 -0.36 4.71
N HIS A 445 -59.52 0.50 5.25
CA HIS A 445 -59.86 1.83 5.73
C HIS A 445 -59.42 2.94 4.77
N LYS A 446 -59.01 2.61 3.53
CA LYS A 446 -58.47 3.58 2.56
C LYS A 446 -59.45 4.74 2.30
N GLY A 447 -58.90 5.95 2.25
CA GLY A 447 -59.62 7.17 1.90
C GLY A 447 -59.77 8.16 3.05
N ASN A 448 -59.31 7.80 4.25
CA ASN A 448 -59.23 8.70 5.39
C ASN A 448 -57.82 9.29 5.50
N SER A 449 -57.74 10.56 5.88
CA SER A 449 -56.48 11.24 6.14
C SER A 449 -56.64 12.32 7.20
N GLU A 450 -55.60 12.55 7.98
CA GLU A 450 -55.53 13.66 8.93
C GLU A 450 -54.15 14.30 8.85
N THR A 451 -54.09 15.62 8.96
CA THR A 451 -52.84 16.37 9.11
C THR A 451 -52.89 17.16 10.41
N PHE A 452 -51.84 17.06 11.21
CA PHE A 452 -51.72 17.76 12.48
C PHE A 452 -50.28 18.18 12.73
N ILE A 453 -50.08 19.05 13.71
CA ILE A 453 -48.76 19.52 14.11
C ILE A 453 -48.35 18.81 15.41
N ILE A 454 -47.10 18.38 15.48
CA ILE A 454 -46.48 17.96 16.74
C ILE A 454 -45.18 18.71 17.00
N GLU A 455 -44.86 18.90 18.27
CA GLU A 455 -43.57 19.34 18.75
C GLU A 455 -42.82 18.12 19.30
N VAL A 456 -41.60 17.89 18.83
CA VAL A 456 -40.68 16.87 19.35
C VAL A 456 -39.58 17.60 20.13
N LYS A 457 -39.36 17.19 21.37
CA LYS A 457 -38.34 17.78 22.26
C LYS A 457 -37.23 16.77 22.52
N GLN A 458 -36.05 17.29 22.85
CA GLN A 458 -34.90 16.48 23.21
C GLN A 458 -35.22 15.54 24.38
N GLY A 459 -34.91 14.26 24.23
CA GLY A 459 -35.09 13.23 25.26
C GLY A 459 -36.55 12.88 25.58
N GLU A 460 -37.53 13.52 24.92
CA GLU A 460 -38.95 13.28 25.17
C GLU A 460 -39.58 12.36 24.12
N THR A 461 -40.61 11.64 24.54
CA THR A 461 -41.48 10.85 23.65
C THR A 461 -42.85 11.49 23.56
N VAL A 462 -43.25 11.91 22.35
CA VAL A 462 -44.61 12.39 22.05
C VAL A 462 -45.41 11.29 21.34
N THR A 463 -46.59 10.98 21.85
CA THR A 463 -47.46 9.93 21.29
C THR A 463 -48.77 10.52 20.78
N LYS A 464 -49.15 10.18 19.54
CA LYS A 464 -50.45 10.52 18.95
C LYS A 464 -51.09 9.26 18.36
N ILE A 465 -52.26 8.89 18.86
CA ILE A 465 -53.08 7.82 18.30
C ILE A 465 -54.30 8.45 17.63
N LEU A 466 -54.46 8.19 16.33
CA LEU A 466 -55.62 8.62 15.57
C LEU A 466 -56.69 7.53 15.58
N SER A 467 -57.95 7.96 15.58
CA SER A 467 -59.09 7.06 15.42
C SER A 467 -59.89 7.44 14.18
N PHE A 468 -60.03 6.49 13.24
CA PHE A 468 -60.81 6.65 12.00
C PHE A 468 -62.01 5.71 11.95
#